data_AF-A0AAW4BBB9-F1
#
_entry.id   AF-A0AAW4BBB9-F1
#
_cell.length_a   1.000
_cell.length_b   1.000
_cell.length_c   1.000
_cell.angle_alpha   90.00
_cell.angle_beta   90.00
_cell.angle_gamma   90.00
#
_symmetry.space_group_name_H-M   'P 1'
#
loop_
_entity.id
_entity.type
_entity.pdbx_description
1 polymer ?
#
loop_
_entity_poly.entity_id
_entity_poly.type
_entity_poly.pdbx_seq_one_letter_code
_entity_poly.pdbx_strand_id
1 'polypeptide(L)'
;MDSTTVLIYFAAGAWMIQIVLGYLQIRSFNRMLQSMTHKGKVKIGRTQSRWKPRTVLVLVEDEDQHVVDAQVMKGISVFARPKTLDQLIGQSLPIPESLIFKLDSNVQEALNVAISRQ
;
A
#
# COMPACT_ATOMS: atom_id res chain seq x y z
N MET A 1 -25.67 14.94 35.43
CA MET A 1 -24.35 14.41 35.01
C MET A 1 -23.47 15.60 34.74
N ASP A 2 -22.28 15.64 35.34
CA ASP A 2 -21.34 16.74 35.18
C ASP A 2 -20.83 16.79 33.73
N SER A 3 -20.71 17.99 33.14
CA SER A 3 -20.24 18.16 31.76
C SER A 3 -18.88 17.50 31.54
N THR A 4 -18.03 17.52 32.57
CA THR A 4 -16.71 16.87 32.57
C THR A 4 -16.81 15.37 32.35
N THR A 5 -17.75 14.71 33.02
CA THR A 5 -17.98 13.26 32.90
C THR A 5 -18.45 12.87 31.50
N VAL A 6 -19.29 13.71 30.87
CA VAL A 6 -19.75 13.49 29.48
C VAL A 6 -18.58 13.55 28.49
N LEU A 7 -17.68 14.53 28.63
CA LEU A 7 -16.49 14.63 27.77
C LEU A 7 -15.55 13.41 27.92
N ILE A 8 -15.36 12.93 29.15
CA ILE A 8 -14.50 11.76 29.41
C ILE A 8 -15.07 10.53 28.72
N TYR A 9 -16.37 10.25 28.85
CA TYR A 9 -16.98 9.11 28.18
C TYR A 9 -16.93 9.23 26.65
N PHE A 10 -17.13 10.45 26.10
CA PHE A 10 -17.02 10.68 24.67
C PHE A 10 -15.59 10.43 24.15
N ALA A 11 -14.57 10.95 24.84
CA ALA A 11 -13.18 10.75 24.48
C ALA A 11 -12.77 9.27 24.55
N ALA A 12 -13.23 8.54 25.59
CA ALA A 12 -13.01 7.11 25.71
C ALA A 12 -13.65 6.32 24.55
N GLY A 13 -14.88 6.67 24.17
CA GLY A 13 -15.57 6.08 23.02
C GLY A 13 -14.85 6.36 21.70
N ALA A 14 -14.42 7.61 21.47
CA ALA A 14 -13.65 7.99 20.28
C ALA A 14 -12.31 7.24 20.20
N TRP A 15 -11.61 7.08 21.32
CA TRP A 15 -10.36 6.34 21.39
C TRP A 15 -10.54 4.86 21.06
N MET A 16 -11.60 4.23 21.56
CA MET A 16 -11.95 2.85 21.21
C MET A 16 -12.22 2.68 19.71
N ILE A 17 -12.98 3.61 19.11
CA ILE A 17 -13.22 3.62 17.66
C ILE A 17 -11.89 3.75 16.91
N GLN A 18 -11.00 4.64 17.36
CA GLN A 18 -9.69 4.84 16.73
C GLN A 18 -8.83 3.56 16.74
N ILE A 19 -8.85 2.78 17.83
CA ILE A 19 -8.17 1.48 17.92
C ILE A 19 -8.78 0.47 16.94
N VAL A 20 -10.10 0.35 16.92
CA VAL A 20 -10.81 -0.59 16.03
C VAL A 20 -10.51 -0.26 14.57
N LEU A 21 -10.56 1.02 14.19
CA LEU A 21 -10.20 1.46 12.84
C LEU A 21 -8.73 1.15 12.53
N GLY A 22 -7.79 1.45 13.45
CA GLY A 22 -6.38 1.11 13.26
C GLY A 22 -6.15 -0.40 13.04
N TYR A 23 -6.85 -1.25 13.80
CA TYR A 23 -6.81 -2.70 13.64
C TYR A 23 -7.34 -3.14 12.26
N LEU A 24 -8.49 -2.60 11.82
CA LEU A 24 -9.04 -2.90 10.50
C LEU A 24 -8.08 -2.49 9.37
N GLN A 25 -7.35 -1.39 9.54
CA GLN A 25 -6.37 -0.91 8.56
C GLN A 25 -5.19 -1.88 8.42
N ILE A 26 -4.64 -2.33 9.55
CA ILE A 26 -3.54 -3.30 9.58
C ILE A 26 -4.01 -4.65 9.01
N ARG A 27 -5.22 -5.09 9.36
CA ARG A 27 -5.80 -6.33 8.87
C ARG A 27 -5.95 -6.32 7.34
N SER A 28 -6.44 -5.22 6.77
CA SER A 28 -6.56 -5.06 5.31
C SER A 28 -5.19 -5.15 4.63
N PHE A 29 -4.18 -4.45 5.15
CA PHE A 29 -2.82 -4.48 4.63
C PHE A 29 -2.18 -5.86 4.74
N ASN A 30 -2.32 -6.53 5.88
CA ASN A 30 -1.80 -7.88 6.07
C ASN A 30 -2.46 -8.88 5.12
N ARG A 31 -3.77 -8.76 4.87
CA ARG A 31 -4.46 -9.60 3.89
C ARG A 31 -3.92 -9.41 2.47
N MET A 32 -3.65 -8.16 2.07
CA MET A 32 -3.00 -7.84 0.80
C MET A 32 -1.61 -8.48 0.73
N LEU A 33 -0.76 -8.26 1.74
CA LEU A 33 0.58 -8.84 1.79
C LEU A 33 0.56 -10.36 1.75
N GLN A 34 -0.28 -11.02 2.56
CA GLN A 34 -0.41 -12.48 2.57
C GLN A 34 -0.80 -13.03 1.20
N SER A 35 -1.69 -12.37 0.46
CA SER A 35 -2.06 -12.81 -0.88
C SER A 35 -0.90 -12.78 -1.88
N MET A 36 0.11 -11.95 -1.60
CA MET A 36 1.26 -11.72 -2.48
C MET A 36 2.48 -12.51 -2.07
N THR A 37 2.70 -12.74 -0.77
CA THR A 37 3.77 -13.63 -0.27
C THR A 37 3.60 -15.07 -0.73
N HIS A 38 2.37 -15.51 -1.03
CA HIS A 38 2.13 -16.85 -1.58
C HIS A 38 2.55 -16.99 -3.05
N LYS A 39 2.76 -15.88 -3.77
CA LYS A 39 3.02 -15.89 -5.21
C LYS A 39 4.49 -15.82 -5.59
N GLY A 40 5.39 -15.48 -4.66
CA GLY A 40 6.81 -15.35 -4.95
C GLY A 40 7.53 -14.35 -4.03
N LYS A 41 8.69 -13.86 -4.49
CA LYS A 41 9.50 -12.89 -3.74
C LYS A 41 8.84 -11.51 -3.81
N VAL A 42 8.46 -10.99 -2.65
CA VAL A 42 7.73 -9.72 -2.56
C VAL A 42 8.70 -8.54 -2.41
N LYS A 43 8.61 -7.57 -3.30
CA LYS A 43 9.32 -6.27 -3.26
C LYS A 43 8.33 -5.15 -2.91
N ILE A 44 8.69 -4.30 -1.95
CA ILE A 44 7.81 -3.22 -1.47
C ILE A 44 8.45 -1.87 -1.81
N GLY A 45 7.73 -1.04 -2.57
CA GLY A 45 8.04 0.36 -2.84
C GLY A 45 7.08 1.31 -2.12
N ARG A 46 7.58 2.46 -1.70
CA ARG A 46 6.75 3.50 -1.07
C ARG A 46 7.11 4.86 -1.62
N THR A 47 6.11 5.65 -1.98
CA THR A 47 6.28 7.07 -2.32
C THR A 47 6.93 7.81 -1.14
N GLN A 48 8.00 8.56 -1.39
CA GLN A 48 8.74 9.30 -0.35
C GLN A 48 8.29 10.77 -0.24
N SER A 49 7.59 11.29 -1.25
CA SER A 49 7.13 12.67 -1.29
C SER A 49 6.20 13.02 -0.12
N ARG A 50 6.52 14.12 0.55
CA ARG A 50 5.74 14.67 1.69
C ARG A 50 4.48 15.42 1.26
N TRP A 51 4.38 15.77 -0.02
CA TRP A 51 3.30 16.57 -0.60
C TRP A 51 2.29 15.75 -1.40
N LYS A 52 2.63 14.48 -1.71
CA LYS A 52 1.77 13.57 -2.45
C LYS A 52 1.13 12.52 -1.52
N PRO A 53 -0.04 11.96 -1.87
CA PRO A 53 -0.65 10.88 -1.10
C PRO A 53 0.32 9.70 -0.96
N ARG A 54 0.59 9.28 0.28
CA ARG A 54 1.40 8.09 0.56
C ARG A 54 0.81 6.89 -0.17
N THR A 55 1.58 6.36 -1.12
CA THR A 55 1.21 5.20 -1.93
C THR A 55 2.23 4.09 -1.65
N VAL A 56 1.73 2.90 -1.35
CA VAL A 56 2.54 1.70 -1.18
C VAL A 56 2.31 0.83 -2.41
N LEU A 57 3.38 0.58 -3.14
CA LEU A 57 3.40 -0.39 -4.23
C LEU A 57 4.05 -1.65 -3.70
N VAL A 58 3.44 -2.79 -4.01
CA VAL A 58 4.01 -4.08 -3.70
C VAL A 58 4.04 -4.88 -5.00
N LEU A 59 5.19 -5.46 -5.28
CA LEU A 59 5.50 -6.23 -6.48
C LEU A 59 5.85 -7.65 -6.05
N VAL A 60 5.48 -8.63 -6.84
CA VAL A 60 5.91 -10.02 -6.68
C VAL A 60 6.73 -10.38 -7.88
N GLU A 61 7.94 -10.86 -7.63
CA GLU A 61 8.90 -11.30 -8.63
C GLU A 61 9.09 -12.82 -8.52
N ASP A 62 9.21 -13.46 -9.69
CA ASP A 62 9.60 -14.86 -9.82
C ASP A 62 11.12 -15.06 -9.80
N GLU A 63 11.61 -16.29 -9.77
CA GLU A 63 13.05 -16.58 -9.87
C GLU A 63 13.67 -16.08 -11.18
N ASP A 64 12.87 -16.03 -12.25
CA ASP A 64 13.26 -15.54 -13.58
C ASP A 64 13.14 -14.01 -13.76
N GLN A 65 13.05 -13.24 -12.67
CA GLN A 65 12.94 -11.77 -12.68
C GLN A 65 11.70 -11.21 -13.41
N HIS A 66 10.65 -12.02 -13.53
CA HIS A 66 9.36 -11.61 -14.08
C HIS A 66 8.41 -11.17 -12.97
N VAL A 67 7.64 -10.11 -13.23
CA VAL A 67 6.62 -9.62 -12.29
C VAL A 67 5.38 -10.51 -12.38
N VAL A 68 5.15 -11.33 -11.35
CA VAL A 68 4.01 -12.26 -11.27
C VAL A 68 2.74 -11.57 -10.80
N ASP A 69 2.89 -10.58 -9.90
CA ASP A 69 1.77 -9.78 -9.40
C ASP A 69 2.26 -8.39 -9.01
N ALA A 70 1.38 -7.40 -9.16
CA ALA A 70 1.65 -6.03 -8.76
C ALA A 70 0.39 -5.45 -8.14
N GLN A 71 0.48 -4.96 -6.91
CA GLN A 71 -0.63 -4.31 -6.25
C GLN A 71 -0.20 -2.98 -5.63
N VAL A 72 -1.04 -1.96 -5.82
CA VAL A 72 -0.84 -0.63 -5.27
C VAL A 72 -1.94 -0.30 -4.28
N MET A 73 -1.57 0.31 -3.16
CA MET A 73 -2.50 0.86 -2.19
C MET A 73 -2.27 2.37 -2.07
N LYS A 74 -3.27 3.14 -2.48
CA LYS A 74 -3.26 4.62 -2.42
C LYS A 74 -3.93 5.06 -1.11
N GLY A 75 -3.19 5.75 -0.25
CA GLY A 75 -3.68 6.21 1.05
C GLY A 75 -3.54 5.15 2.16
N ILE A 76 -3.34 5.62 3.39
CA ILE A 76 -3.19 4.81 4.61
C ILE A 76 -4.46 4.94 5.46
N SER A 77 -5.61 4.56 4.91
CA SER A 77 -6.88 4.51 5.66
C SER A 77 -7.50 3.11 5.57
N VAL A 78 -8.41 2.79 6.49
CA VAL A 78 -9.20 1.54 6.46
C VAL A 78 -10.00 1.35 5.17
N PHE A 79 -10.29 2.45 4.47
CA PHE A 79 -11.07 2.45 3.23
C PHE A 79 -10.19 2.33 1.98
N ALA A 80 -8.87 2.46 2.12
CA ALA A 80 -7.95 2.27 1.02
C ALA A 80 -8.01 0.80 0.57
N ARG A 81 -8.46 0.59 -0.67
CA ARG A 81 -8.52 -0.73 -1.28
C ARG A 81 -7.25 -0.98 -2.09
N PRO A 82 -6.61 -2.17 -1.97
CA PRO A 82 -5.55 -2.56 -2.87
C PRO A 82 -6.13 -2.64 -4.29
N LYS A 83 -5.40 -2.08 -5.25
CA LYS A 83 -5.70 -2.18 -6.67
C LYS A 83 -4.57 -2.98 -7.33
N THR A 84 -4.93 -4.00 -8.09
CA THR A 84 -3.96 -4.69 -8.94
C THR A 84 -3.50 -3.74 -10.05
N LEU A 85 -2.23 -3.86 -10.40
CA LEU A 85 -1.59 -3.08 -11.43
C LEU A 85 -1.22 -4.00 -12.60
N ASP A 86 -2.25 -4.45 -13.30
CA ASP A 86 -2.15 -5.44 -14.39
C ASP A 86 -1.18 -5.00 -15.49
N GLN A 87 -0.93 -3.69 -15.63
CA GLN A 87 0.06 -3.14 -16.58
C GLN A 87 1.49 -3.60 -16.27
N LEU A 88 1.82 -3.86 -15.00
CA LEU A 88 3.14 -4.33 -14.55
C LEU A 88 3.25 -5.85 -14.55
N ILE A 89 2.13 -6.57 -14.54
CA ILE A 89 2.09 -8.04 -14.46
C ILE A 89 2.57 -8.62 -15.80
N GLY A 90 3.51 -9.57 -15.74
CA GLY A 90 4.11 -10.23 -16.90
C GLY A 90 5.27 -9.48 -17.55
N GLN A 91 5.66 -8.32 -17.02
CA GLN A 91 6.86 -7.61 -17.49
C GLN A 91 8.12 -8.20 -16.84
N SER A 92 9.23 -8.23 -17.58
CA SER A 92 10.55 -8.51 -17.02
C SER A 92 11.10 -7.27 -16.30
N LEU A 93 11.80 -7.48 -15.20
CA LEU A 93 12.57 -6.43 -14.54
C LEU A 93 13.93 -6.27 -15.25
N PRO A 94 14.39 -5.04 -15.55
CA PRO A 94 13.77 -3.75 -15.24
C PRO A 94 12.64 -3.37 -16.20
N ILE A 95 11.55 -2.85 -15.63
CA ILE A 95 10.35 -2.42 -16.38
C ILE A 95 10.71 -1.24 -17.31
N PRO A 96 10.26 -1.25 -18.58
CA PRO A 96 10.57 -0.19 -19.54
C PRO A 96 9.99 1.17 -19.11
N GLU A 97 10.77 2.24 -19.25
CA GLU A 97 10.39 3.61 -18.87
C GLU A 97 9.11 4.11 -19.57
N SER A 98 8.83 3.63 -20.78
CA SER A 98 7.62 3.96 -21.53
C SER A 98 6.34 3.48 -20.84
N LEU A 99 6.43 2.40 -20.07
CA LEU A 99 5.34 1.86 -19.29
C LEU A 99 5.22 2.60 -17.95
N ILE A 100 6.34 2.98 -17.36
CA ILE A 100 6.39 3.84 -16.16
C ILE A 100 5.68 5.16 -16.45
N PHE A 101 5.94 5.80 -17.59
CA PHE A 101 5.35 7.09 -17.94
C PHE A 101 3.82 7.06 -18.11
N LYS A 102 3.24 5.89 -18.42
CA LYS A 102 1.78 5.69 -18.52
C LYS A 102 1.09 5.56 -17.16
N LEU A 103 1.85 5.30 -16.10
CA LEU A 103 1.32 5.18 -14.74
C LEU A 103 1.13 6.55 -14.09
N ASP A 104 0.25 6.62 -13.09
CA ASP A 104 0.08 7.82 -12.27
C ASP A 104 1.39 8.27 -11.62
N SER A 105 1.63 9.59 -11.52
CA SER A 105 2.85 10.16 -10.92
C SER A 105 3.18 9.61 -9.52
N ASN A 106 2.18 9.25 -8.71
CA ASN A 106 2.39 8.65 -7.38
C ASN A 106 2.91 7.21 -7.46
N VAL A 107 2.44 6.46 -8.46
CA VAL A 107 2.80 5.06 -8.69
C VAL A 107 4.19 4.98 -9.31
N GLN A 108 4.53 5.87 -10.23
CA GLN A 108 5.88 6.02 -10.79
C GLN A 108 6.93 6.22 -9.68
N GLU A 109 6.64 7.11 -8.72
CA GLU A 109 7.56 7.37 -7.62
C GLU A 109 7.71 6.16 -6.70
N ALA A 110 6.61 5.45 -6.40
CA ALA A 110 6.66 4.23 -5.61
C ALA A 110 7.41 3.09 -6.33
N LEU A 111 7.24 2.98 -7.65
CA LEU A 111 7.91 2.00 -8.50
C LEU A 111 9.42 2.26 -8.58
N ASN A 112 9.83 3.50 -8.78
CA ASN A 112 11.24 3.86 -8.78
C ASN A 112 11.91 3.51 -7.45
N VAL A 113 11.23 3.74 -6.32
CA VAL A 113 11.73 3.35 -4.99
C VAL A 113 11.78 1.82 -4.81
N ALA A 114 10.84 1.09 -5.40
CA ALA A 114 10.82 -0.37 -5.35
C ALA A 114 12.01 -0.98 -6.12
N ILE A 115 12.36 -0.38 -7.27
CA ILE A 115 13.44 -0.83 -8.15
C ILE A 115 14.81 -0.36 -7.64
N SER A 116 14.90 0.85 -7.07
CA SER A 116 16.18 1.44 -6.61
C SER A 116 16.70 0.86 -5.30
N ARG A 117 15.87 0.17 -4.51
CA ARG A 117 16.31 -0.60 -3.34
C ARG A 117 16.69 -2.02 -3.79
N GLN A 118 17.84 -2.14 -4.44
CA GLN A 118 18.62 -3.38 -4.53
C GLN A 118 19.68 -3.41 -3.43
#